data_AF-A0A1C0ZYY8-F1
#
_entry.id   AF-A0A1C0ZYY8-F1
#
_cell.length_a   1.000
_cell.length_b   1.000
_cell.length_c   1.000
_cell.angle_alpha   90.00
_cell.angle_beta   90.00
_cell.angle_gamma   90.00
#
_symmetry.space_group_name_H-M   'P 1'
#
loop_
_entity.id
_entity.type
_entity.pdbx_description
1 polymer ?
#
loop_
_entity_poly.entity_id
_entity_poly.type
_entity_poly.pdbx_seq_one_letter_code
_entity_poly.pdbx_strand_id
1 'polypeptide(L)'
;MRRITVQLLLLFTLCLALVGCERSSQQTDAVAGDKLYIPEGYTKQLSSLKLTEVAPLPYFSKPFICVAKDAAGQQFAVVFQSVEKVETVKLPITYENILKRIVSEGFEIKVGTPSEQNLHMFEINNKLFWNFADGKGNIFLTLQGEVITSPF
;
A
#
# COMPACT_ATOMS: atom_id res chain seq x y z
N MET A 1 -26.45 -57.30 26.93
CA MET A 1 -26.22 -55.91 26.45
C MET A 1 -25.36 -55.08 27.43
N ARG A 2 -24.21 -55.60 27.89
CA ARG A 2 -23.27 -54.85 28.76
C ARG A 2 -21.82 -54.82 28.23
N ARG A 3 -21.54 -55.51 27.11
CA ARG A 3 -20.21 -55.58 26.50
C ARG A 3 -20.00 -54.57 25.36
N ILE A 4 -21.08 -54.12 24.72
CA ILE A 4 -21.03 -53.18 23.59
C ILE A 4 -20.79 -51.73 24.07
N THR A 5 -21.26 -51.39 25.28
CA THR A 5 -21.06 -50.06 25.87
C THR A 5 -19.63 -49.81 26.34
N VAL A 6 -18.85 -50.85 26.66
CA VAL A 6 -17.44 -50.69 27.09
C VAL A 6 -16.51 -50.48 25.89
N GLN A 7 -16.79 -51.13 24.76
CA GLN A 7 -15.99 -50.95 23.54
C GLN A 7 -16.23 -49.59 22.86
N LEU A 8 -17.43 -49.01 22.97
CA LEU A 8 -17.67 -47.66 22.46
C LEU A 8 -17.00 -46.56 23.31
N LEU A 9 -16.82 -46.79 24.62
CA LEU A 9 -16.20 -45.82 25.52
C LEU A 9 -14.67 -45.76 25.34
N LEU A 10 -14.03 -46.87 24.94
CA LEU A 10 -12.59 -46.94 24.66
C LEU A 10 -12.20 -46.35 23.29
N LEU A 11 -13.14 -46.28 22.34
CA LEU A 11 -12.89 -45.68 21.03
C LEU A 11 -12.93 -44.15 21.06
N PHE A 12 -13.60 -43.55 22.05
CA PHE A 12 -13.72 -42.10 22.17
C PHE A 12 -12.47 -41.45 22.81
N THR A 13 -11.68 -42.20 23.57
CA THR A 13 -10.45 -41.72 24.22
C THR A 13 -9.23 -41.69 23.30
N LEU A 14 -9.28 -42.26 22.09
CA LEU A 14 -8.15 -42.25 21.15
C LEU A 14 -8.12 -41.02 20.23
N CYS A 15 -9.20 -40.26 20.13
CA CYS A 15 -9.28 -39.07 19.25
C CYS A 15 -8.75 -37.77 19.89
N LEU A 16 -8.31 -37.79 21.15
CA LEU A 16 -7.88 -36.60 21.90
C LEU A 16 -6.35 -36.42 22.00
N ALA A 17 -5.55 -37.22 21.28
CA ALA A 17 -4.09 -37.15 21.30
C ALA A 17 -3.45 -36.43 20.09
N LEU A 18 -4.20 -35.57 19.37
CA LEU A 18 -3.69 -34.80 18.23
C LEU A 18 -3.74 -33.27 18.45
N VAL A 19 -3.44 -32.81 19.66
CA VAL A 19 -3.10 -31.40 19.91
C VAL A 19 -1.70 -31.38 20.52
N GLY A 20 -0.75 -30.74 19.84
CA GLY A 20 0.58 -30.49 20.41
C GLY A 20 1.78 -30.77 19.50
N CYS A 21 1.70 -30.39 18.23
CA CYS A 21 2.87 -29.90 17.50
C CYS A 21 2.44 -28.63 16.77
N GLU A 22 2.20 -27.56 17.52
CA GLU A 22 2.51 -26.24 17.00
C GLU A 22 4.01 -26.24 16.74
N ARG A 23 4.39 -26.70 15.54
CA ARG A 23 5.55 -26.13 14.88
C ARG A 23 5.21 -24.66 14.76
N SER A 24 5.64 -23.89 15.76
CA SER A 24 6.09 -22.53 15.55
C SER A 24 6.96 -22.60 14.30
N SER A 25 6.35 -22.31 13.15
CA SER A 25 7.07 -21.73 12.05
C SER A 25 7.62 -20.45 12.65
N GLN A 26 8.81 -20.54 13.26
CA GLN A 26 9.81 -19.52 13.05
C GLN A 26 9.94 -19.48 11.54
N GLN A 27 9.05 -18.69 10.94
CA GLN A 27 9.18 -18.13 9.64
C GLN A 27 10.52 -17.44 9.78
N THR A 28 11.55 -18.12 9.27
CA THR A 28 12.86 -17.56 9.07
C THR A 28 12.60 -16.23 8.39
N ASP A 29 12.73 -15.15 9.16
CA ASP A 29 12.61 -13.81 8.64
C ASP A 29 13.57 -13.74 7.47
N ALA A 30 12.97 -13.71 6.29
CA ALA A 30 13.70 -13.61 5.05
C ALA A 30 14.57 -12.36 5.16
N VAL A 31 15.87 -12.60 4.98
CA VAL A 31 16.97 -11.68 4.75
C VAL A 31 16.51 -10.27 4.35
N ALA A 32 16.97 -9.29 5.12
CA ALA A 32 16.75 -7.85 4.97
C ALA A 32 16.82 -7.37 3.51
N GLY A 33 15.65 -7.19 2.90
CA GLY A 33 15.39 -6.09 1.98
C GLY A 33 14.55 -5.06 2.75
N ASP A 34 14.81 -3.78 2.55
CA ASP A 34 14.02 -2.72 3.18
C ASP A 34 12.54 -2.94 2.84
N LYS A 35 11.72 -3.28 3.84
CA LYS A 35 10.28 -3.41 3.63
C LYS A 35 9.72 -2.01 3.43
N LEU A 36 8.87 -1.85 2.42
CA LEU A 36 8.13 -0.60 2.22
C LEU A 36 7.28 -0.30 3.46
N TYR A 37 7.34 0.94 3.92
CA TYR A 37 6.57 1.47 5.03
C TYR A 37 5.11 1.64 4.64
N ILE A 38 4.25 0.85 5.27
CA ILE A 38 2.79 0.95 5.16
C ILE A 38 2.24 0.99 6.60
N PRO A 39 1.61 2.10 7.04
CA PRO A 39 1.13 2.22 8.41
C PRO A 39 -0.02 1.26 8.67
N GLU A 40 0.00 0.61 9.83
CA GLU A 40 -1.11 -0.23 10.27
C GLU A 40 -2.41 0.56 10.32
N GLY A 41 -3.50 -0.05 9.84
CA GLY A 41 -4.84 0.54 9.91
C GLY A 41 -5.13 1.68 8.91
N TYR A 42 -4.21 2.02 8.00
CA TYR A 42 -4.44 3.12 7.04
C TYR A 42 -5.69 2.90 6.18
N THR A 43 -6.02 1.66 5.82
CA THR A 43 -7.24 1.32 5.07
C THR A 43 -8.52 1.60 5.86
N LYS A 44 -8.51 1.35 7.17
CA LYS A 44 -9.61 1.74 8.09
C LYS A 44 -9.72 3.26 8.16
N GLN A 45 -8.58 3.94 8.20
CA GLN A 45 -8.53 5.40 8.20
C GLN A 45 -9.12 5.99 6.91
N LEU A 46 -8.74 5.48 5.74
CA LEU A 46 -9.36 5.87 4.45
C LEU A 46 -10.88 5.66 4.48
N SER A 47 -11.33 4.52 4.99
CA SER A 47 -12.77 4.22 5.12
C SER A 47 -13.48 5.22 6.03
N SER A 48 -12.85 5.63 7.14
CA SER A 48 -13.40 6.65 8.06
C SER A 48 -13.54 8.03 7.41
N LEU A 49 -12.67 8.33 6.44
CA LEU A 49 -12.71 9.54 5.62
C LEU A 49 -13.68 9.42 4.42
N LYS A 50 -14.36 8.27 4.26
CA LYS A 50 -15.20 7.95 3.10
C LYS A 50 -14.42 8.01 1.77
N LEU A 51 -13.15 7.61 1.83
CA LEU A 51 -12.26 7.55 0.68
C LEU A 51 -11.98 6.08 0.30
N THR A 52 -11.89 5.83 -1.00
CA THR A 52 -11.48 4.54 -1.57
C THR A 52 -10.10 4.70 -2.22
N GLU A 53 -9.16 3.82 -1.89
CA GLU A 53 -7.81 3.87 -2.48
C GLU A 53 -7.85 3.72 -4.01
N VAL A 54 -7.04 4.52 -4.69
CA VAL A 54 -6.78 4.47 -6.14
C VAL A 54 -5.40 3.87 -6.39
N ALA A 55 -4.38 4.35 -5.69
CA ALA A 55 -3.01 3.87 -5.82
C ALA A 55 -2.25 4.05 -4.49
N PRO A 56 -1.69 2.98 -3.90
CA PRO A 56 -0.73 3.11 -2.81
C PRO A 56 0.61 3.59 -3.35
N LEU A 57 1.25 4.57 -2.71
CA LEU A 57 2.56 5.12 -3.10
C LEU A 57 3.55 5.00 -1.92
N PRO A 58 3.83 3.78 -1.43
CA PRO A 58 4.65 3.60 -0.24
C PRO A 58 6.12 3.96 -0.48
N TYR A 59 6.77 4.42 0.60
CA TYR A 59 8.22 4.66 0.68
C TYR A 59 8.86 3.71 1.69
N PHE A 60 10.19 3.66 1.75
CA PHE A 60 10.90 2.92 2.82
C PHE A 60 10.80 3.59 4.20
N SER A 61 10.28 4.82 4.27
CA SER A 61 10.08 5.59 5.50
C SER A 61 8.78 6.37 5.46
N LYS A 62 8.45 7.01 6.58
CA LYS A 62 7.39 8.02 6.65
C LYS A 62 7.71 9.25 5.76
N PRO A 63 6.68 9.98 5.29
CA PRO A 63 5.26 9.61 5.36
C PRO A 63 4.90 8.49 4.38
N PHE A 64 3.84 7.72 4.70
CA PHE A 64 3.17 6.92 3.67
C PHE A 64 2.17 7.81 2.95
N ILE A 65 2.16 7.76 1.61
CA ILE A 65 1.23 8.53 0.79
C ILE A 65 0.44 7.56 -0.08
N CYS A 66 -0.85 7.81 -0.25
CA CYS A 66 -1.66 7.13 -1.26
C CYS A 66 -2.54 8.14 -2.00
N VAL A 67 -2.96 7.76 -3.21
CA VAL A 67 -4.06 8.42 -3.90
C VAL A 67 -5.35 7.72 -3.50
N ALA A 68 -6.37 8.48 -3.11
CA ALA A 68 -7.69 7.97 -2.83
C ALA A 68 -8.76 8.86 -3.47
N LYS A 69 -9.96 8.34 -3.66
CA LYS A 69 -11.10 9.07 -4.23
C LYS A 69 -12.32 9.03 -3.33
N ASP A 70 -13.11 10.10 -3.36
CA ASP A 70 -14.43 10.11 -2.74
C ASP A 70 -15.50 9.46 -3.64
N ALA A 71 -16.75 9.44 -3.17
CA ALA A 71 -17.89 8.91 -3.91
C ALA A 71 -18.23 9.69 -5.19
N ALA A 72 -17.82 10.96 -5.29
CA ALA A 72 -17.99 11.78 -6.49
C ALA A 72 -16.86 11.56 -7.51
N GLY A 73 -15.84 10.75 -7.15
CA GLY A 73 -14.67 10.49 -7.98
C GLY A 73 -13.58 11.56 -7.89
N GLN A 74 -13.71 12.55 -6.99
CA GLN A 74 -12.64 13.51 -6.74
C GLN A 74 -11.48 12.78 -6.07
N GLN A 75 -10.27 12.92 -6.63
CA GLN A 75 -9.06 12.31 -6.07
C GLN A 75 -8.34 13.24 -5.10
N PHE A 76 -7.67 12.64 -4.12
CA PHE A 76 -6.90 13.27 -3.06
C PHE A 76 -5.57 12.53 -2.90
N ALA A 77 -4.50 13.25 -2.62
CA ALA A 77 -3.34 12.68 -1.96
C ALA A 77 -3.62 12.63 -0.46
N VAL A 78 -3.47 11.45 0.14
CA VAL A 78 -3.65 11.24 1.58
C VAL A 78 -2.27 10.96 2.17
N VAL A 79 -1.80 11.86 3.03
CA VAL A 79 -0.46 11.84 3.62
C VAL A 79 -0.56 11.37 5.07
N PHE A 80 -0.01 10.18 5.35
CA PHE A 80 0.01 9.56 6.67
C PHE A 80 1.39 9.77 7.30
N GLN A 81 1.51 10.83 8.11
CA GLN A 81 2.70 11.09 8.93
C GLN A 81 2.74 10.14 10.15
N SER A 82 1.55 9.86 10.71
CA SER A 82 1.31 8.86 11.73
C SER A 82 -0.15 8.42 11.67
N VAL A 83 -0.56 7.49 12.54
CA VAL A 83 -1.97 7.11 12.70
C VAL A 83 -2.84 8.30 13.09
N GLU A 84 -2.29 9.22 13.89
CA GLU A 84 -3.01 10.39 14.43
C GLU A 84 -2.88 11.62 13.54
N LYS A 85 -1.86 11.68 12.69
CA LYS A 85 -1.58 12.81 11.81
C LYS A 85 -1.75 12.39 10.35
N VAL A 86 -2.93 12.68 9.82
CA VAL A 86 -3.32 12.41 8.44
C VAL A 86 -3.79 13.70 7.78
N GLU A 87 -3.23 13.99 6.62
CA GLU A 87 -3.55 15.18 5.84
C GLU A 87 -4.10 14.77 4.47
N THR A 88 -5.08 15.52 3.96
CA THR A 88 -5.68 15.29 2.64
C THR A 88 -5.49 16.51 1.76
N VAL A 89 -4.91 16.30 0.58
CA VAL A 89 -4.68 17.34 -0.43
C VAL A 89 -5.49 16.99 -1.68
N LYS A 90 -6.42 17.86 -2.05
CA LYS A 90 -7.22 17.68 -3.26
C LYS A 90 -6.31 17.71 -4.50
N LEU A 91 -6.41 16.68 -5.35
CA LEU A 91 -5.62 16.63 -6.58
C LEU A 91 -6.31 17.44 -7.69
N PRO A 92 -5.59 18.38 -8.35
CA PRO A 92 -6.12 19.16 -9.48
C PRO A 92 -6.40 18.31 -10.73
N ILE A 93 -5.62 17.25 -10.91
CA ILE A 93 -5.78 16.26 -11.98
C ILE A 93 -5.67 14.86 -11.39
N THR A 94 -6.23 13.87 -12.08
CA THR A 94 -6.25 12.49 -11.57
C THR A 94 -4.89 11.82 -11.72
N TYR A 95 -4.65 10.79 -10.91
CA TYR A 95 -3.50 9.89 -10.99
C TYR A 95 -3.31 9.33 -12.41
N GLU A 96 -4.40 8.92 -13.06
CA GLU A 96 -4.37 8.39 -14.42
C GLU A 96 -3.92 9.46 -15.44
N ASN A 97 -4.25 10.73 -15.20
CA ASN A 97 -3.78 11.83 -16.05
C ASN A 97 -2.30 12.16 -15.80
N ILE A 98 -1.80 11.98 -14.58
CA ILE A 98 -0.36 12.07 -14.28
C ILE A 98 0.40 10.96 -15.02
N LEU A 99 -0.09 9.72 -14.99
CA LEU A 99 0.53 8.62 -15.76
C LEU A 99 0.60 8.95 -17.25
N LYS A 100 -0.50 9.44 -17.84
CA LYS A 100 -0.52 9.89 -19.25
C LYS A 100 0.47 11.01 -19.51
N ARG A 101 0.61 11.95 -18.57
CA ARG A 101 1.57 13.05 -18.68
C ARG A 101 3.00 12.53 -18.71
N ILE A 102 3.35 11.59 -17.83
CA ILE A 102 4.68 10.98 -17.82
C ILE A 102 4.97 10.24 -19.14
N VAL A 103 3.98 9.51 -19.67
CA VAL A 103 4.11 8.85 -20.99
C VAL A 103 4.31 9.87 -22.11
N SER A 104 3.62 11.01 -22.07
CA SER A 104 3.80 12.08 -23.07
C SER A 104 5.20 12.72 -23.05
N GLU A 105 5.91 12.60 -21.93
CA GLU A 105 7.29 13.07 -21.76
C GLU A 105 8.33 12.02 -22.18
N GLY A 106 7.88 10.91 -22.79
CA GLY A 106 8.75 9.90 -23.39
C GLY A 106 9.11 8.73 -22.49
N PHE A 107 8.51 8.62 -21.31
CA PHE A 107 8.68 7.48 -20.42
C PHE A 107 7.71 6.34 -20.76
N GLU A 108 8.15 5.10 -20.58
CA GLU A 108 7.30 3.93 -20.81
C GLU A 108 6.65 3.46 -19.51
N ILE A 109 5.37 3.76 -19.33
CA ILE A 109 4.55 3.20 -18.26
C ILE A 109 3.55 2.21 -18.85
N LYS A 110 3.54 0.98 -18.34
CA LYS A 110 2.54 -0.02 -18.69
C LYS A 110 1.56 -0.14 -17.52
N VAL A 111 0.33 0.32 -17.76
CA VAL A 111 -0.71 0.32 -16.73
C VAL A 111 -1.01 -1.10 -16.25
N GLY A 112 -1.14 -1.29 -14.94
CA GLY A 112 -1.34 -2.61 -14.32
C GLY A 112 -0.09 -3.48 -14.26
N THR A 113 1.10 -2.90 -14.48
CA THR A 113 2.38 -3.62 -14.35
C THR A 113 3.24 -3.02 -13.25
N PRO A 114 4.31 -3.72 -12.81
CA PRO A 114 5.21 -3.18 -11.80
C PRO A 114 5.84 -1.84 -12.16
N SER A 115 5.88 -1.42 -13.43
CA SER A 115 6.45 -0.11 -13.79
C SER A 115 5.62 1.06 -13.27
N GLU A 116 4.34 0.88 -12.93
CA GLU A 116 3.56 1.92 -12.25
C GLU A 116 4.06 2.18 -10.82
N GLN A 117 4.71 1.21 -10.18
CA GLN A 117 5.25 1.34 -8.82
C GLN A 117 6.46 2.28 -8.75
N ASN A 118 7.00 2.65 -9.91
CA ASN A 118 8.07 3.64 -10.04
C ASN A 118 7.54 5.08 -9.98
N LEU A 119 6.21 5.28 -10.01
CA LEU A 119 5.59 6.57 -9.73
C LEU A 119 5.43 6.72 -8.22
N HIS A 120 5.92 7.83 -7.73
CA HIS A 120 5.95 8.19 -6.34
C HIS A 120 5.38 9.60 -6.13
N MET A 121 4.90 9.87 -4.92
CA MET A 121 4.62 11.21 -4.47
C MET A 121 5.51 11.52 -3.27
N PHE A 122 6.11 12.71 -3.28
CA PHE A 122 7.00 13.18 -2.24
C PHE A 122 6.48 14.46 -1.62
N GLU A 123 6.75 14.62 -0.32
CA GLU A 123 6.61 15.90 0.35
C GLU A 123 7.98 16.54 0.54
N ILE A 124 8.18 17.71 -0.06
CA ILE A 124 9.40 18.51 0.06
C ILE A 124 8.99 19.94 0.42
N ASN A 125 9.52 20.48 1.51
CA ASN A 125 9.19 21.83 2.00
C ASN A 125 7.66 22.07 2.13
N ASN A 126 6.93 21.08 2.67
CA ASN A 126 5.46 21.08 2.83
C ASN A 126 4.69 21.21 1.49
N LYS A 127 5.30 20.79 0.38
CA LYS A 127 4.67 20.73 -0.94
C LYS A 127 4.78 19.33 -1.51
N LEU A 128 3.71 18.88 -2.16
CA LEU A 128 3.66 17.57 -2.79
C LEU A 128 4.11 17.66 -4.26
N PHE A 129 4.92 16.68 -4.66
CA PHE A 129 5.41 16.53 -6.02
C PHE A 129 5.28 15.07 -6.46
N TRP A 130 5.02 14.88 -7.75
CA TRP A 130 5.14 13.57 -8.38
C TRP A 130 6.57 13.34 -8.83
N ASN A 131 7.01 12.10 -8.73
CA ASN A 131 8.26 11.67 -9.34
C ASN A 131 8.08 10.30 -9.98
N PHE A 132 8.61 10.16 -11.18
CA PHE A 132 8.77 8.86 -11.82
C PHE A 132 10.24 8.63 -12.11
N ALA A 133 10.72 7.41 -11.84
CA ALA A 133 12.09 7.01 -12.15
C ALA A 133 12.14 5.55 -12.62
N ASP A 134 12.64 5.30 -13.83
CA ASP A 134 12.72 3.96 -14.42
C ASP A 134 14.15 3.36 -14.42
N GLY A 135 15.06 4.00 -13.69
CA GLY A 135 16.48 3.65 -13.65
C GLY A 135 17.31 4.17 -14.82
N LYS A 136 16.68 4.70 -15.88
CA LYS A 136 17.37 5.38 -17.00
C LYS A 136 17.24 6.89 -16.90
N GLY A 137 16.10 7.37 -16.40
CA GLY A 137 15.85 8.78 -16.17
C GLY A 137 14.89 9.00 -15.01
N ASN A 138 14.71 10.26 -14.67
CA ASN A 138 13.68 10.70 -13.74
C ASN A 138 12.95 11.92 -14.28
N ILE A 139 11.71 12.09 -13.81
CA ILE A 139 10.90 13.27 -14.08
C ILE A 139 10.22 13.69 -12.78
N PHE A 140 10.13 15.01 -12.56
CA PHE A 140 9.39 15.59 -11.46
C PHE A 140 8.24 16.43 -12.01
N LEU A 141 7.08 16.30 -11.38
CA LEU A 141 5.90 17.09 -11.74
C LEU A 141 5.27 17.76 -10.52
N THR A 142 4.70 18.95 -10.73
CA THR A 142 3.77 19.54 -9.77
C THR A 142 2.47 18.73 -9.70
N LEU A 143 1.61 18.98 -8.71
CA LEU A 143 0.28 18.36 -8.65
C LEU A 143 -0.61 18.68 -9.86
N GLN A 144 -0.30 19.74 -10.61
CA GLN A 144 -0.97 20.13 -11.85
C GLN A 144 -0.46 19.35 -13.08
N GLY A 145 0.63 18.58 -12.94
CA GLY A 145 1.26 17.84 -14.04
C GLY A 145 2.27 18.68 -14.84
N GLU A 146 2.74 19.80 -14.30
CA GLU A 146 3.78 20.62 -14.91
C GLU A 146 5.15 20.04 -14.60
N VAL A 147 6.00 19.90 -15.61
CA VAL A 147 7.36 19.37 -15.45
C VAL A 147 8.24 20.41 -14.77
N ILE A 148 8.99 19.98 -13.76
CA ILE A 148 9.97 20.81 -13.06
C ILE A 148 11.35 20.16 -13.09
N THR A 149 12.39 20.99 -13.05
CA THR A 149 13.79 20.53 -13.11
C THR A 149 14.31 20.03 -11.77
N SER A 150 13.88 20.64 -10.67
CA SER A 150 14.22 20.23 -9.31
C SER A 150 13.07 20.61 -8.36
N PRO A 151 12.63 19.71 -7.47
CA PRO A 151 11.73 20.06 -6.36
C PRO A 151 12.47 20.61 -5.11
N PHE A 152 13.81 20.62 -5.15
CA PHE A 152 14.71 21.14 -4.11
C PHE A 152 15.21 22.55 -4.45
#